data_AF-A0A4S4DA24-F1
#
_entry.id   AF-A0A4S4DA24-F1
#
_cell.length_a   1.000
_cell.length_b   1.000
_cell.length_c   1.000
_cell.angle_alpha   90.00
_cell.angle_beta   90.00
_cell.angle_gamma   90.00
#
_symmetry.space_group_name_H-M   'P 1'
#
loop_
_entity.id
_entity.type
_entity.pdbx_description
1 polymer ?
#
loop_
_entity_poly.entity_id
_entity_poly.type
_entity_poly.pdbx_seq_one_letter_code
_entity_poly.pdbx_strand_id
1 'polypeptide(L)'
;MESVVVPPSPMAGRDRKLHIVMFPWLAFGHMIPYLELAKFIAQKGHKISFVSTPRNIQRLPKLPPNLSPFIHFKAFDGLETGLAGFLQASTPDWIIYDFAPHWLPPIATKLGISRAFFLIFNALFAAFFGLASALIDCSDDIPMEPEQFTVPPKWVQFPTNVVFRLYESKRILASATNNASGVSDLYRYGSAVLGCDVFAIRHCTEFEPQWLTLLQDLQPKPLGLMPPAVVDHSGRLNNQNKGSVVYVALGSEVMLSQEEVTELAFGLELSGVPFFWALRKPPGWNKSKFVELSDGFEERTRSRGVVWKSWAPQLKILGHESVVGFLTHCGWSFVIKGLQFGKPLIMLPFMVDQGLNARVLHEKKVGIEIPRDEEDGSITRNSVADSIRLVMVDNNEGLIYRKKAKKMSALFGDKLVIPLGLMPPAVVDDNGVNETWLSISERLNNQNNGSVVYVALGSEAMPSQKEVIELALGLELSGLPYFWALRRSPGSNKSESVELPDGF
;
A
#
# COMPACT_ATOMS: atom_id res chain seq x y z
N MET A 1 -39.57 52.99 0.94
CA MET A 1 -39.01 52.12 -0.10
C MET A 1 -37.71 52.74 -0.56
N GLU A 2 -36.59 52.28 -0.03
CA GLU A 2 -35.28 52.49 -0.62
C GLU A 2 -34.67 51.10 -0.82
N SER A 3 -34.37 50.79 -2.08
CA SER A 3 -33.84 49.52 -2.52
C SER A 3 -32.37 49.40 -2.13
N VAL A 4 -32.05 48.51 -1.20
CA VAL A 4 -30.68 48.12 -0.91
C VAL A 4 -30.17 47.29 -2.09
N VAL A 5 -29.25 47.87 -2.86
CA VAL A 5 -28.51 47.19 -3.91
C VAL A 5 -27.55 46.21 -3.24
N VAL A 6 -27.84 44.91 -3.35
CA VAL A 6 -26.93 43.83 -2.95
C VAL A 6 -25.79 43.79 -3.98
N PRO A 7 -24.51 43.91 -3.58
CA PRO A 7 -23.41 43.78 -4.52
C PRO A 7 -23.39 42.36 -5.09
N PRO A 8 -22.99 42.18 -6.37
CA PRO A 8 -22.98 40.86 -6.98
C PRO A 8 -22.07 39.93 -6.17
N SER A 9 -22.63 38.78 -5.79
CA SER A 9 -21.90 37.66 -5.20
C SER A 9 -20.66 37.39 -6.06
N PRO A 10 -19.45 37.27 -5.49
CA PRO A 10 -18.26 36.95 -6.27
C PRO A 10 -18.54 35.64 -7.00
N MET A 11 -18.49 35.70 -8.33
CA MET A 11 -18.72 34.56 -9.21
C MET A 11 -17.90 33.36 -8.73
N ALA A 12 -18.55 32.18 -8.77
CA ALA A 12 -17.95 30.88 -8.52
C ALA A 12 -16.50 30.84 -9.04
N GLY A 13 -15.57 30.57 -8.12
CA GLY A 13 -14.13 30.70 -8.36
C GLY A 13 -13.68 29.90 -9.57
N ARG A 14 -13.07 30.59 -10.53
CA ARG A 14 -12.27 30.00 -11.60
C ARG A 14 -11.21 29.05 -11.00
N ASP A 15 -10.90 27.98 -11.73
CA ASP A 15 -9.84 26.98 -11.48
C ASP A 15 -8.51 27.58 -10.97
N ARG A 16 -8.38 27.86 -9.67
CA ARG A 16 -7.10 28.27 -9.08
C ARG A 16 -6.20 27.04 -8.98
N LYS A 17 -5.10 27.05 -9.73
CA LYS A 17 -4.08 26.00 -9.71
C LYS A 17 -3.20 26.15 -8.46
N LEU A 18 -3.56 25.42 -7.41
CA LEU A 18 -2.80 25.36 -6.15
C LEU A 18 -1.42 24.71 -6.32
N HIS A 19 -0.45 25.13 -5.48
CA HIS A 19 0.81 24.43 -5.22
C HIS A 19 0.75 23.73 -3.85
N ILE A 20 0.93 22.41 -3.86
CA ILE A 20 0.79 21.55 -2.67
C ILE A 20 2.07 20.76 -2.45
N VAL A 21 2.57 20.75 -1.22
CA VAL A 21 3.72 19.97 -0.80
C VAL A 21 3.26 18.68 -0.13
N MET A 22 3.85 17.54 -0.51
CA MET A 22 3.65 16.24 0.14
C MET A 22 4.88 15.91 0.99
N PHE A 23 4.69 15.61 2.26
CA PHE A 23 5.78 15.28 3.18
C PHE A 23 5.44 14.01 4.01
N PRO A 24 5.51 12.82 3.37
CA PRO A 24 5.25 11.55 4.04
C PRO A 24 6.37 11.15 5.00
N TRP A 25 6.06 10.24 5.92
CA TRP A 25 7.10 9.43 6.55
C TRP A 25 7.83 8.57 5.51
N LEU A 26 9.14 8.38 5.68
CA LEU A 26 10.03 7.81 4.66
C LEU A 26 10.02 6.27 4.59
N ALA A 27 8.85 5.69 4.82
CA ALA A 27 8.56 4.26 4.76
C ALA A 27 7.66 3.95 3.55
N PHE A 28 7.81 2.78 2.92
CA PHE A 28 7.04 2.45 1.70
C PHE A 28 5.54 2.34 1.99
N GLY A 29 5.17 1.90 3.19
CA GLY A 29 3.78 1.90 3.65
C GLY A 29 3.13 3.28 3.62
N HIS A 30 3.91 4.36 3.79
CA HIS A 30 3.44 5.74 3.83
C HIS A 30 3.62 6.47 2.50
N MET A 31 4.79 6.35 1.87
CA MET A 31 5.09 7.06 0.62
C MET A 31 4.16 6.65 -0.53
N ILE A 32 3.75 5.37 -0.63
CA ILE A 32 2.89 4.90 -1.72
C ILE A 32 1.49 5.55 -1.66
N PRO A 33 0.75 5.49 -0.54
CA PRO A 33 -0.52 6.23 -0.42
C PRO A 33 -0.40 7.73 -0.65
N TYR A 34 0.66 8.39 -0.17
CA TYR A 34 0.89 9.81 -0.44
C TYR A 34 1.09 10.08 -1.93
N LEU A 35 1.78 9.19 -2.64
CA LEU A 35 1.96 9.31 -4.08
C LEU A 35 0.65 9.06 -4.84
N GLU A 36 -0.21 8.15 -4.36
CA GLU A 36 -1.56 7.95 -4.91
C GLU A 36 -2.40 9.23 -4.75
N LEU A 37 -2.40 9.84 -3.56
CA LEU A 37 -3.07 11.13 -3.30
C LEU A 37 -2.51 12.24 -4.19
N ALA A 38 -1.18 12.33 -4.30
CA ALA A 38 -0.50 13.31 -5.14
C ALA A 38 -0.92 13.21 -6.61
N LYS A 39 -1.02 11.99 -7.15
CA LYS A 39 -1.49 11.77 -8.52
C LYS A 39 -2.92 12.24 -8.70
N PHE A 40 -3.82 11.91 -7.76
CA PHE A 40 -5.22 12.34 -7.81
C PHE A 40 -5.35 13.87 -7.83
N ILE A 41 -4.59 14.56 -6.98
CA ILE A 41 -4.63 16.02 -6.91
C ILE A 41 -3.97 16.66 -8.14
N ALA A 42 -2.86 16.09 -8.63
CA ALA A 42 -2.20 16.55 -9.86
C ALA A 42 -3.09 16.40 -11.11
N GLN A 43 -3.90 15.34 -11.18
CA GLN A 43 -4.88 15.14 -12.27
C GLN A 43 -5.96 16.24 -12.32
N LYS A 44 -6.20 16.97 -11.23
CA LYS A 44 -7.06 18.18 -11.21
C LYS A 44 -6.32 19.45 -11.68
N GLY A 45 -5.04 19.31 -12.04
CA GLY A 45 -4.17 20.35 -12.56
C GLY A 45 -3.39 21.12 -11.50
N HIS A 46 -3.34 20.65 -10.26
CA HIS A 46 -2.55 21.29 -9.21
C HIS A 46 -1.06 20.93 -9.31
N LYS A 47 -0.17 21.84 -8.90
CA LYS A 47 1.26 21.60 -8.82
C LYS A 47 1.57 20.84 -7.54
N ILE A 48 2.26 19.71 -7.64
CA ILE A 48 2.71 18.93 -6.47
C ILE A 48 4.24 19.00 -6.33
N SER A 49 4.72 19.27 -5.12
CA SER A 49 6.10 19.02 -4.71
C SER A 49 6.14 17.86 -3.74
N PHE A 50 6.67 16.72 -4.17
CA PHE A 50 6.79 15.54 -3.33
C PHE A 50 8.16 15.52 -2.65
N VAL A 51 8.19 15.78 -1.34
CA VAL A 51 9.44 15.86 -0.57
C VAL A 51 9.84 14.46 -0.10
N SER A 52 11.07 14.09 -0.41
CA SER A 52 11.72 12.87 0.03
C SER A 52 13.24 13.10 0.11
N THR A 53 14.02 12.13 0.57
CA THR A 53 15.48 12.28 0.69
C THR A 53 16.22 11.64 -0.49
N PRO A 54 17.33 12.25 -0.97
CA PRO A 54 18.20 11.63 -1.97
C PRO A 54 18.92 10.36 -1.50
N ARG A 55 18.67 9.84 -0.28
CA ARG A 55 19.38 8.68 0.32
C ARG A 55 18.58 7.76 1.26
N ASN A 56 17.25 7.72 1.16
CA ASN A 56 16.53 6.42 1.16
C ASN A 56 17.09 5.49 0.06
N ILE A 57 17.76 6.12 -0.92
CA ILE A 57 18.76 5.64 -1.88
C ILE A 57 19.98 5.04 -1.15
N GLN A 58 19.79 3.88 -0.51
CA GLN A 58 20.71 2.72 -0.48
C GLN A 58 20.55 1.77 0.74
N ARG A 59 19.33 1.55 1.27
CA ARG A 59 18.99 0.28 1.96
C ARG A 59 19.60 0.05 3.36
N LEU A 60 19.28 0.89 4.34
CA LEU A 60 19.77 0.66 5.71
C LEU A 60 19.16 -0.62 6.34
N PRO A 61 19.96 -1.47 7.01
CA PRO A 61 19.47 -2.66 7.73
C PRO A 61 18.76 -2.28 9.05
N LYS A 62 17.85 -3.15 9.52
CA LYS A 62 17.20 -2.94 10.82
C LYS A 62 18.20 -3.05 11.96
N LEU A 63 18.01 -2.18 12.94
CA LEU A 63 18.68 -2.23 14.23
C LEU A 63 18.19 -3.47 15.00
N PRO A 64 19.08 -4.26 15.61
CA PRO A 64 18.70 -5.22 16.65
C PRO A 64 17.82 -4.54 17.71
N PRO A 65 16.80 -5.21 18.28
CA PRO A 65 15.89 -4.59 19.25
C PRO A 65 16.61 -3.93 20.44
N ASN A 66 17.74 -4.51 20.86
CA ASN A 66 18.61 -3.99 21.92
C ASN A 66 19.48 -2.79 21.48
N LEU A 67 19.56 -2.48 20.18
CA LEU A 67 20.29 -1.33 19.61
C LEU A 67 19.36 -0.22 19.10
N SER A 68 18.06 -0.49 18.97
CA SER A 68 17.04 0.49 18.56
C SER A 68 16.97 1.73 19.48
N PRO A 69 17.22 1.64 20.81
CA PRO A 69 17.31 2.83 21.67
C PRO A 69 18.56 3.68 21.45
N PHE A 70 19.60 3.12 20.81
CA PHE A 70 20.95 3.70 20.75
C PHE A 70 21.35 4.22 19.37
N ILE A 71 20.51 4.07 18.34
CA ILE A 71 20.77 4.59 16.99
C ILE A 71 19.61 5.51 16.56
N HIS A 72 19.98 6.72 16.16
CA HIS A 72 19.11 7.91 16.22
C HIS A 72 18.48 8.27 14.87
N PHE A 73 17.15 8.40 14.81
CA PHE A 73 16.41 8.94 13.64
C PHE A 73 16.39 10.48 13.57
N LYS A 74 17.38 11.17 14.17
CA LYS A 74 17.57 12.63 14.05
C LYS A 74 17.67 13.12 12.61
N ALA A 75 17.94 12.24 11.65
CA ALA A 75 18.02 12.60 10.23
C ALA A 75 16.69 13.14 9.67
N PHE A 76 15.54 12.64 10.12
CA PHE A 76 14.25 13.16 9.65
C PHE A 76 13.92 14.51 10.30
N ASP A 77 14.19 14.67 11.59
CA ASP A 77 14.04 15.97 12.27
C ASP A 77 15.07 17.00 11.78
N GLY A 78 16.27 16.56 11.39
CA GLY A 78 17.28 17.41 10.76
C GLY A 78 16.87 17.97 9.39
N LEU A 79 15.75 17.51 8.81
CA LEU A 79 15.15 18.15 7.64
C LEU A 79 14.44 19.46 7.97
N GLU A 80 14.21 19.78 9.25
CA GLU A 80 13.46 20.97 9.69
C GLU A 80 13.93 22.25 9.01
N THR A 81 15.22 22.60 9.14
CA THR A 81 15.77 23.83 8.56
C THR A 81 15.70 23.83 7.03
N GLY A 82 15.99 22.69 6.40
CA GLY A 82 15.96 22.55 4.94
C GLY A 82 14.55 22.68 4.38
N LEU A 83 13.57 22.02 5.02
CA LEU A 83 12.18 22.09 4.63
C LEU A 83 11.62 23.50 4.90
N ALA A 84 11.93 24.11 6.04
CA ALA A 84 11.52 25.49 6.33
C ALA A 84 12.02 26.48 5.27
N GLY A 85 13.29 26.39 4.89
CA GLY A 85 13.86 27.19 3.81
C GLY A 85 13.16 26.95 2.46
N PHE A 86 12.86 25.69 2.13
CA PHE A 86 12.11 25.35 0.92
C PHE A 86 10.68 25.92 0.94
N LEU A 87 9.96 25.79 2.05
CA LEU A 87 8.59 26.32 2.19
C LEU A 87 8.56 27.84 2.09
N GLN A 88 9.54 28.52 2.70
CA GLN A 88 9.70 29.96 2.59
C GLN A 88 9.99 30.41 1.15
N ALA A 89 10.85 29.67 0.43
CA ALA A 89 11.23 30.02 -0.94
C ALA A 89 10.15 29.69 -1.98
N SER A 90 9.38 28.60 -1.76
CA SER A 90 8.42 28.10 -2.74
C SER A 90 6.98 28.55 -2.49
N THR A 91 6.68 29.07 -1.30
CA THR A 91 5.38 29.64 -0.88
C THR A 91 4.17 28.80 -1.33
N PRO A 92 4.11 27.51 -0.96
CA PRO A 92 2.99 26.66 -1.36
C PRO A 92 1.68 27.09 -0.68
N ASP A 93 0.55 26.80 -1.31
CA ASP A 93 -0.76 27.04 -0.72
C ASP A 93 -1.04 26.05 0.43
N TRP A 94 -0.59 24.79 0.27
CA TRP A 94 -0.81 23.70 1.23
C TRP A 94 0.41 22.84 1.45
N ILE A 95 0.53 22.27 2.65
CA ILE A 95 1.36 21.11 2.96
C ILE A 95 0.52 19.97 3.52
N ILE A 96 0.70 18.78 2.93
CA ILE A 96 0.11 17.51 3.38
C ILE A 96 1.23 16.68 4.03
N TYR A 97 1.09 16.33 5.31
CA TYR A 97 2.17 15.72 6.10
C TYR A 97 1.68 14.61 7.03
N ASP A 98 2.63 13.76 7.42
CA ASP A 98 2.44 12.54 8.21
C ASP A 98 2.60 12.77 9.72
N PHE A 99 2.60 11.71 10.55
CA PHE A 99 2.70 11.82 12.02
C PHE A 99 4.09 12.25 12.52
N ALA A 100 5.15 11.92 11.77
CA ALA A 100 6.52 12.12 12.24
C ALA A 100 6.97 13.59 12.42
N PRO A 101 6.68 14.54 11.49
CA PRO A 101 7.19 15.91 11.56
C PRO A 101 6.41 16.81 12.54
N HIS A 102 6.49 16.51 13.83
CA HIS A 102 5.85 17.26 14.91
C HIS A 102 6.24 18.76 14.97
N TRP A 103 7.42 19.11 14.48
CA TRP A 103 7.95 20.47 14.37
C TRP A 103 7.37 21.27 13.18
N LEU A 104 6.74 20.60 12.22
CA LEU A 104 6.30 21.23 10.97
C LEU A 104 5.08 22.18 11.14
N PRO A 105 4.02 21.83 11.89
CA PRO A 105 2.85 22.70 12.00
C PRO A 105 3.15 24.15 12.42
N PRO A 106 3.95 24.43 13.48
CA PRO A 106 4.25 25.80 13.86
C PRO A 106 5.05 26.57 12.79
N ILE A 107 5.87 25.90 11.99
CA ILE A 107 6.61 26.52 10.87
C ILE A 107 5.64 26.90 9.76
N ALA A 108 4.78 25.97 9.33
CA ALA A 108 3.79 26.21 8.29
C ALA A 108 2.82 27.35 8.69
N THR A 109 2.40 27.40 9.96
CA THR A 109 1.57 28.49 10.49
C THR A 109 2.26 29.84 10.40
N LYS A 110 3.54 29.95 10.79
CA LYS A 110 4.33 31.20 10.68
C LYS A 110 4.46 31.69 9.24
N LEU A 111 4.50 30.75 8.28
CA LEU A 111 4.58 31.06 6.85
C LEU A 111 3.21 31.28 6.18
N GLY A 112 2.10 31.16 6.93
CA GLY A 112 0.75 31.32 6.38
C GLY A 112 0.30 30.19 5.45
N ILE A 113 0.92 29.00 5.55
CA ILE A 113 0.64 27.84 4.69
C ILE A 113 -0.44 26.96 5.33
N SER A 114 -1.46 26.56 4.58
CA SER A 114 -2.52 25.66 5.07
C SER A 114 -2.00 24.21 5.26
N ARG A 115 -2.54 23.52 6.27
CA ARG A 115 -1.96 22.28 6.80
C ARG A 115 -2.99 21.15 6.75
N ALA A 116 -2.69 20.08 6.03
CA ALA A 116 -3.48 18.86 6.07
C ALA A 116 -2.66 17.70 6.64
N PHE A 117 -3.19 17.04 7.66
CA PHE A 117 -2.62 15.83 8.19
C PHE A 117 -3.20 14.63 7.45
N PHE A 118 -2.38 13.80 6.81
CA PHE A 118 -2.88 12.60 6.10
C PHE A 118 -2.42 11.33 6.79
N LEU A 119 -3.36 10.67 7.47
CA LEU A 119 -3.14 9.44 8.21
C LEU A 119 -3.28 8.21 7.33
N ILE A 120 -2.26 7.34 7.38
CA ILE A 120 -2.20 6.08 6.62
C ILE A 120 -2.81 4.89 7.39
N PHE A 121 -2.90 5.01 8.71
CA PHE A 121 -3.67 4.11 9.57
C PHE A 121 -5.17 4.36 9.42
N ASN A 122 -6.01 3.42 9.89
CA ASN A 122 -7.47 3.55 9.82
C ASN A 122 -8.06 4.34 11.01
N ALA A 123 -9.38 4.61 10.95
CA ALA A 123 -10.03 5.43 11.97
C ALA A 123 -10.07 4.75 13.33
N LEU A 124 -10.20 3.42 13.35
CA LEU A 124 -10.09 2.60 14.55
C LEU A 124 -8.79 2.88 15.31
N PHE A 125 -7.64 2.79 14.63
CA PHE A 125 -6.34 3.06 15.27
C PHE A 125 -6.26 4.49 15.82
N ALA A 126 -6.67 5.48 15.02
CA ALA A 126 -6.67 6.89 15.45
C ALA A 126 -7.57 7.13 16.67
N ALA A 127 -8.78 6.58 16.65
CA ALA A 127 -9.75 6.72 17.73
C ALA A 127 -9.33 5.95 18.98
N PHE A 128 -8.58 4.85 18.85
CA PHE A 128 -8.09 4.07 20.00
C PHE A 128 -7.21 4.89 20.94
N PHE A 129 -6.50 5.91 20.44
CA PHE A 129 -5.62 6.78 21.23
C PHE A 129 -6.29 8.09 21.70
N GLY A 130 -7.54 8.34 21.32
CA GLY A 130 -8.33 9.45 21.87
C GLY A 130 -7.94 10.82 21.32
N LEU A 131 -7.99 11.84 22.18
CA LEU A 131 -7.72 13.23 21.83
C LEU A 131 -6.23 13.48 21.59
N ALA A 132 -5.89 14.14 20.49
CA ALA A 132 -4.52 14.55 20.19
C ALA A 132 -3.86 15.39 21.31
N SER A 133 -4.62 16.22 22.04
CA SER A 133 -4.11 16.99 23.18
C SER A 133 -3.70 16.09 24.35
N ALA A 134 -4.49 15.05 24.65
CA ALA A 134 -4.18 14.09 25.71
C ALA A 134 -2.85 13.37 25.45
N LEU A 135 -2.53 13.12 24.17
CA LEU A 135 -1.28 12.49 23.72
C LEU A 135 -0.03 13.39 23.83
N ILE A 136 -0.22 14.71 23.83
CA ILE A 136 0.87 15.70 23.96
C ILE A 136 1.19 15.92 25.44
N ASP A 137 0.15 16.05 26.26
CA ASP A 137 0.28 16.43 27.67
C ASP A 137 0.65 15.23 28.57
N CYS A 138 0.82 14.03 28.00
CA CYS A 138 0.98 12.78 28.75
C CYS A 138 -0.07 12.65 29.86
N SER A 139 -1.32 13.02 29.56
CA SER A 139 -2.40 13.00 30.54
C SER A 139 -2.61 11.57 31.07
N ASP A 140 -3.16 11.45 32.29
CA ASP A 140 -3.50 10.15 32.92
C ASP A 140 -4.42 9.25 32.06
N ASP A 141 -4.96 9.80 30.97
CA ASP A 141 -5.84 9.12 30.02
C ASP A 141 -5.12 8.30 28.96
N ILE A 142 -3.80 8.45 28.79
CA ILE A 142 -3.02 7.59 27.89
C ILE A 142 -2.75 6.25 28.60
N PRO A 143 -3.04 5.11 27.97
CA PRO A 143 -2.61 3.81 28.47
C PRO A 143 -1.08 3.76 28.63
N MET A 144 -0.60 3.65 29.85
CA MET A 144 0.83 3.54 30.20
C MET A 144 1.20 2.12 30.65
N GLU A 145 0.21 1.27 30.90
CA GLU A 145 0.40 -0.13 31.26
C GLU A 145 -0.11 -1.08 30.16
N PRO A 146 0.57 -2.21 29.89
CA PRO A 146 0.19 -3.20 28.87
C PRO A 146 -1.28 -3.64 28.94
N GLU A 147 -1.84 -3.81 30.14
CA GLU A 147 -3.20 -4.29 30.41
C GLU A 147 -4.27 -3.26 30.02
N GLN A 148 -3.92 -1.97 30.01
CA GLN A 148 -4.86 -0.91 29.61
C GLN A 148 -5.14 -0.95 28.09
N PHE A 149 -4.24 -1.53 27.30
CA PHE A 149 -4.44 -1.74 25.85
C PHE A 149 -5.31 -2.97 25.53
N THR A 150 -5.54 -3.86 26.50
CA THR A 150 -6.31 -5.10 26.32
C THR A 150 -7.79 -4.94 26.65
N VAL A 151 -8.24 -3.71 26.90
CA VAL A 151 -9.65 -3.36 27.12
C VAL A 151 -10.03 -2.17 26.23
N PRO A 152 -11.31 -2.04 25.81
CA PRO A 152 -11.73 -0.88 25.02
C PRO A 152 -11.47 0.44 25.79
N PRO A 153 -10.91 1.48 25.15
CA PRO A 153 -10.71 2.78 25.79
C PRO A 153 -12.02 3.40 26.29
N LYS A 154 -11.96 4.17 27.38
CA LYS A 154 -13.14 4.73 28.06
C LYS A 154 -14.02 5.64 27.18
N TRP A 155 -13.48 6.23 26.12
CA TRP A 155 -14.25 7.06 25.18
C TRP A 155 -14.92 6.25 24.06
N VAL A 156 -14.65 4.94 23.97
CA VAL A 156 -15.36 4.03 23.06
C VAL A 156 -16.68 3.62 23.73
N GLN A 157 -17.77 4.29 23.35
CA GLN A 157 -19.09 4.15 23.97
C GLN A 157 -20.01 3.12 23.29
N PHE A 158 -19.45 2.24 22.44
CA PHE A 158 -20.19 1.18 21.77
C PHE A 158 -19.54 -0.20 22.02
N PRO A 159 -20.33 -1.29 22.02
CA PRO A 159 -19.78 -2.63 22.25
C PRO A 159 -18.75 -3.01 21.18
N THR A 160 -17.55 -3.39 21.61
CA THR A 160 -16.49 -3.88 20.73
C THR A 160 -15.53 -4.79 21.49
N ASN A 161 -15.00 -5.80 20.81
CA ASN A 161 -13.91 -6.65 21.31
C ASN A 161 -12.57 -6.31 20.62
N VAL A 162 -12.51 -5.19 19.90
CA VAL A 162 -11.33 -4.78 19.14
C VAL A 162 -10.36 -4.07 20.09
N VAL A 163 -9.40 -4.85 20.59
CA VAL A 163 -8.36 -4.41 21.52
C VAL A 163 -7.02 -5.03 21.11
N PHE A 164 -5.92 -4.49 21.65
CA PHE A 164 -4.62 -5.13 21.52
C PHE A 164 -4.55 -6.38 22.39
N ARG A 165 -3.72 -7.34 22.00
CA ARG A 165 -3.31 -8.44 22.89
C ARG A 165 -2.10 -8.02 23.71
N LEU A 166 -1.86 -8.71 24.82
CA LEU A 166 -0.79 -8.37 25.77
C LEU A 166 0.61 -8.40 25.12
N TYR A 167 0.87 -9.34 24.22
CA TYR A 167 2.14 -9.40 23.49
C TYR A 167 2.32 -8.23 22.49
N GLU A 168 1.22 -7.60 22.05
CA GLU A 168 1.23 -6.43 21.15
C GLU A 168 1.43 -5.14 21.94
N SER A 169 0.80 -5.03 23.12
CA SER A 169 0.79 -3.80 23.92
C SER A 169 2.18 -3.36 24.36
N LYS A 170 3.11 -4.30 24.62
CA LYS A 170 4.53 -3.98 24.88
C LYS A 170 5.17 -3.15 23.76
N ARG A 171 4.83 -3.42 22.49
CA ARG A 171 5.35 -2.69 21.32
C ARG A 171 4.69 -1.32 21.19
N ILE A 172 3.41 -1.22 21.52
CA ILE A 172 2.67 0.05 21.54
C ILE A 172 3.20 0.97 22.65
N LEU A 173 3.44 0.43 23.84
CA LEU A 173 4.01 1.18 24.96
C LEU A 173 5.40 1.75 24.62
N ALA A 174 6.22 1.00 23.88
CA ALA A 174 7.48 1.52 23.37
C ALA A 174 7.30 2.76 22.48
N SER A 175 6.17 2.88 21.78
CA SER A 175 5.82 4.06 20.96
C SER A 175 5.33 5.25 21.78
N ALA A 176 4.86 5.00 23.02
CA ALA A 176 4.42 6.02 23.99
C ALA A 176 5.59 6.62 24.80
N THR A 177 6.74 5.96 24.82
CA THR A 177 7.93 6.41 25.55
C THR A 177 8.85 7.26 24.67
N ASN A 178 9.65 8.14 25.29
CA ASN A 178 10.60 8.97 24.55
C ASN A 178 11.61 8.10 23.82
N ASN A 179 11.73 8.33 22.52
CA ASN A 179 12.72 7.65 21.71
C ASN A 179 14.01 8.48 21.57
N ALA A 180 14.94 8.00 20.73
CA ALA A 180 16.25 8.59 20.51
C ALA A 180 16.24 10.06 20.00
N SER A 181 15.09 10.58 19.58
CA SER A 181 14.88 11.99 19.22
C SER A 181 14.55 12.90 20.41
N GLY A 182 14.24 12.32 21.57
CA GLY A 182 13.79 13.04 22.77
C GLY A 182 12.27 13.20 22.88
N VAL A 183 11.50 12.74 21.89
CA VAL A 183 10.02 12.76 21.90
C VAL A 183 9.46 11.37 21.56
N SER A 184 8.29 11.03 22.09
CA SER A 184 7.59 9.79 21.77
C SER A 184 6.85 9.86 20.43
N ASP A 185 6.52 8.71 19.83
CA ASP A 185 5.75 8.67 18.58
C ASP A 185 4.30 9.11 18.79
N LEU A 186 3.73 8.86 19.98
CA LEU A 186 2.42 9.39 20.37
C LEU A 186 2.43 10.93 20.48
N TYR A 187 3.48 11.50 21.08
CA TYR A 187 3.64 12.96 21.12
C TYR A 187 3.74 13.54 19.71
N ARG A 188 4.49 12.88 18.81
CA ARG A 188 4.62 13.31 17.41
C ARG A 188 3.28 13.31 16.70
N TYR A 189 2.54 12.21 16.81
CA TYR A 189 1.19 12.07 16.27
C TYR A 189 0.26 13.14 16.83
N GLY A 190 0.18 13.28 18.15
CA GLY A 190 -0.67 14.29 18.81
C GLY A 190 -0.35 15.70 18.34
N SER A 191 0.93 16.07 18.28
CA SER A 191 1.40 17.39 17.82
C SER A 191 1.06 17.65 16.34
N ALA A 192 1.30 16.65 15.48
CA ALA A 192 1.02 16.74 14.05
C ALA A 192 -0.47 16.90 13.78
N VAL A 193 -1.31 16.13 14.49
CA VAL A 193 -2.77 16.23 14.44
C VAL A 193 -3.21 17.58 14.97
N LEU A 194 -2.81 17.98 16.19
CA LEU A 194 -3.25 19.22 16.82
C LEU A 194 -2.98 20.45 15.93
N GLY A 195 -1.83 20.48 15.25
CA GLY A 195 -1.44 21.58 14.38
C GLY A 195 -2.05 21.62 12.97
N CYS A 196 -2.84 20.62 12.55
CA CYS A 196 -3.45 20.62 11.22
C CYS A 196 -4.76 21.41 11.13
N ASP A 197 -5.11 21.88 9.93
CA ASP A 197 -6.41 22.48 9.59
C ASP A 197 -7.42 21.42 9.14
N VAL A 198 -6.93 20.39 8.45
CA VAL A 198 -7.72 19.28 7.90
C VAL A 198 -7.09 17.97 8.34
N PHE A 199 -7.93 17.03 8.77
CA PHE A 199 -7.53 15.65 9.02
C PHE A 199 -8.00 14.82 7.83
N ALA A 200 -7.09 14.11 7.16
CA ALA A 200 -7.42 13.21 6.07
C ALA A 200 -7.02 11.79 6.44
N ILE A 201 -7.81 10.82 6.00
CA ILE A 201 -7.54 9.40 6.24
C ILE A 201 -7.90 8.58 5.02
N ARG A 202 -7.15 7.51 4.77
CA ARG A 202 -7.50 6.55 3.73
C ARG A 202 -8.52 5.57 4.28
N HIS A 203 -9.81 5.78 4.04
CA HIS A 203 -10.86 4.98 4.66
C HIS A 203 -12.17 4.94 3.84
N CYS A 204 -13.12 4.10 4.28
CA CYS A 204 -14.42 3.85 3.66
C CYS A 204 -15.49 3.92 4.76
N THR A 205 -16.46 4.82 4.58
CA THR A 205 -17.52 5.09 5.57
C THR A 205 -18.38 3.86 5.85
N GLU A 206 -18.68 3.10 4.81
CA GLU A 206 -19.53 1.90 4.86
C GLU A 206 -18.86 0.76 5.65
N PHE A 207 -17.54 0.77 5.78
CA PHE A 207 -16.79 -0.29 6.45
C PHE A 207 -16.84 -0.14 7.99
N GLU A 208 -16.53 1.04 8.51
CA GLU A 208 -16.41 1.33 9.96
C GLU A 208 -17.06 2.68 10.35
N PRO A 209 -18.39 2.84 10.19
CA PRO A 209 -19.05 4.12 10.42
C PRO A 209 -18.98 4.61 11.87
N GLN A 210 -19.03 3.70 12.85
CA GLN A 210 -18.95 4.04 14.29
C GLN A 210 -17.57 4.58 14.68
N TRP A 211 -16.48 3.96 14.17
CA TRP A 211 -15.12 4.43 14.42
C TRP A 211 -14.84 5.77 13.75
N LEU A 212 -15.38 6.00 12.55
CA LEU A 212 -15.30 7.30 11.87
C LEU A 212 -16.04 8.39 12.62
N THR A 213 -17.25 8.10 13.11
CA THR A 213 -18.04 9.06 13.90
C THR A 213 -17.29 9.41 15.19
N LEU A 214 -16.79 8.39 15.91
CA LEU A 214 -15.98 8.60 17.11
C LEU A 214 -14.71 9.42 16.81
N LEU A 215 -14.03 9.16 15.69
CA LEU A 215 -12.86 9.95 15.30
C LEU A 215 -13.22 11.41 15.03
N GLN A 216 -14.38 11.69 14.42
CA GLN A 216 -14.85 13.07 14.21
C GLN A 216 -15.16 13.77 15.53
N ASP A 217 -15.73 13.05 16.50
CA ASP A 217 -16.00 13.60 17.84
C ASP A 217 -14.70 13.91 18.60
N LEU A 218 -13.70 13.03 18.48
CA LEU A 218 -12.37 13.22 19.09
C LEU A 218 -11.54 14.27 18.36
N GLN A 219 -11.69 14.39 17.04
CA GLN A 219 -10.93 15.30 16.19
C GLN A 219 -11.93 16.15 15.39
N PRO A 220 -12.43 17.27 15.95
CA PRO A 220 -13.50 18.08 15.35
C PRO A 220 -13.08 18.87 14.09
N LYS A 221 -12.00 18.44 13.43
CA LYS A 221 -11.49 19.01 12.19
C LYS A 221 -12.22 18.40 11.00
N PRO A 222 -12.36 19.13 9.87
CA PRO A 222 -12.90 18.56 8.64
C PRO A 222 -12.16 17.27 8.28
N LEU A 223 -12.91 16.16 8.18
CA LEU A 223 -12.39 14.84 7.88
C LEU A 223 -12.50 14.54 6.38
N GLY A 224 -11.36 14.42 5.70
CA GLY A 224 -11.27 14.00 4.31
C GLY A 224 -11.06 12.49 4.19
N LEU A 225 -11.82 11.82 3.32
CA LEU A 225 -11.67 10.40 3.03
C LEU A 225 -11.03 10.19 1.65
N MET A 226 -9.96 9.41 1.58
CA MET A 226 -9.36 9.00 0.31
C MET A 226 -9.83 7.58 -0.08
N PRO A 227 -10.59 7.42 -1.19
CA PRO A 227 -10.99 6.12 -1.67
C PRO A 227 -9.79 5.32 -2.22
N PRO A 228 -9.88 3.98 -2.29
CA PRO A 228 -8.88 3.15 -2.96
C PRO A 228 -8.70 3.54 -4.42
N ALA A 229 -7.46 3.58 -4.91
CA ALA A 229 -7.21 3.89 -6.32
C ALA A 229 -7.78 2.80 -7.25
N VAL A 230 -8.51 3.22 -8.29
CA VAL A 230 -8.89 2.35 -9.41
C VAL A 230 -7.64 2.06 -10.23
N VAL A 231 -7.30 0.78 -10.38
CA VAL A 231 -6.26 0.36 -11.31
C VAL A 231 -6.94 -0.40 -12.44
N ASP A 232 -6.81 0.12 -13.66
CA ASP A 232 -7.26 -0.59 -14.86
C ASP A 232 -6.39 -1.84 -15.06
N HIS A 233 -7.03 -2.98 -15.25
CA HIS A 233 -6.38 -4.28 -15.31
C HIS A 233 -6.56 -4.92 -16.69
N SER A 234 -6.13 -4.23 -17.74
CA SER A 234 -5.94 -4.84 -19.06
C SER A 234 -4.62 -5.63 -19.09
N GLY A 235 -4.59 -6.79 -18.44
CA GLY A 235 -3.40 -7.66 -18.40
C GLY A 235 -3.69 -8.99 -17.74
N ARG A 236 -4.46 -9.85 -18.42
CA ARG A 236 -4.78 -11.21 -17.99
C ARG A 236 -3.54 -12.10 -18.19
N LEU A 237 -3.03 -12.69 -17.11
CA LEU A 237 -2.05 -13.79 -17.15
C LEU A 237 -2.83 -15.09 -17.41
N ASN A 238 -2.39 -15.87 -18.40
CA ASN A 238 -3.12 -17.05 -18.87
C ASN A 238 -2.96 -18.28 -17.95
N ASN A 239 -4.08 -18.65 -17.35
CA ASN A 239 -4.67 -19.98 -17.20
C ASN A 239 -3.75 -21.23 -17.20
N GLN A 240 -3.25 -21.60 -16.02
CA GLN A 240 -3.17 -23.01 -15.61
C GLN A 240 -3.60 -23.10 -14.12
N ASN A 241 -4.59 -23.96 -13.85
CA ASN A 241 -5.28 -24.20 -12.58
C ASN A 241 -6.19 -23.05 -12.07
N LYS A 242 -7.51 -23.29 -12.13
CA LYS A 242 -8.53 -22.38 -11.63
C LYS A 242 -8.54 -22.36 -10.09
N GLY A 243 -8.37 -21.17 -9.52
CA GLY A 243 -8.98 -20.76 -8.26
C GLY A 243 -8.54 -21.47 -6.96
N SER A 244 -7.26 -21.77 -6.76
CA SER A 244 -6.81 -22.53 -5.56
C SER A 244 -5.58 -21.96 -4.84
N VAL A 245 -4.96 -20.89 -5.34
CA VAL A 245 -3.70 -20.37 -4.81
C VAL A 245 -3.94 -19.37 -3.69
N VAL A 246 -3.24 -19.51 -2.56
CA VAL A 246 -3.10 -18.47 -1.55
C VAL A 246 -1.87 -17.61 -1.87
N TYR A 247 -2.07 -16.29 -1.97
CA TYR A 247 -0.95 -15.35 -2.03
C TYR A 247 -0.48 -15.03 -0.60
N VAL A 248 0.82 -15.11 -0.34
CA VAL A 248 1.41 -14.83 0.98
C VAL A 248 2.34 -13.62 0.84
N ALA A 249 2.00 -12.50 1.48
CA ALA A 249 2.86 -11.33 1.53
C ALA A 249 2.65 -10.51 2.80
N LEU A 250 3.73 -10.31 3.55
CA LEU A 250 3.73 -9.66 4.86
C LEU A 250 4.33 -8.24 4.82
N GLY A 251 4.46 -7.66 3.61
CA GLY A 251 5.08 -6.36 3.43
C GLY A 251 6.61 -6.40 3.46
N SER A 252 7.25 -5.28 3.12
CA SER A 252 8.71 -5.13 3.16
C SER A 252 9.25 -4.66 4.50
N GLU A 253 8.36 -4.23 5.39
CA GLU A 253 8.70 -3.60 6.67
C GLU A 253 8.62 -4.61 7.83
N VAL A 254 7.89 -5.72 7.68
CA VAL A 254 7.91 -6.82 8.64
C VAL A 254 9.24 -7.55 8.54
N MET A 255 9.88 -7.78 9.69
CA MET A 255 11.01 -8.69 9.79
C MET A 255 10.56 -9.88 10.61
N LEU A 256 10.58 -11.05 9.99
CA LEU A 256 10.27 -12.30 10.65
C LEU A 256 11.51 -12.86 11.34
N SER A 257 11.32 -13.49 12.49
CA SER A 257 12.34 -14.34 13.11
C SER A 257 12.55 -15.64 12.30
N GLN A 258 13.65 -16.35 12.59
CA GLN A 258 13.88 -17.68 11.99
C GLN A 258 12.80 -18.68 12.36
N GLU A 259 12.30 -18.60 13.59
CA GLU A 259 11.19 -19.42 14.05
C GLU A 259 9.90 -19.10 13.30
N GLU A 260 9.56 -17.81 13.13
CA GLU A 260 8.36 -17.39 12.41
C GLU A 260 8.37 -17.82 10.93
N VAL A 261 9.52 -17.74 10.24
CA VAL A 261 9.62 -18.25 8.86
C VAL A 261 9.53 -19.77 8.83
N THR A 262 10.16 -20.46 9.79
CA THR A 262 10.11 -21.93 9.89
C THR A 262 8.68 -22.41 10.09
N GLU A 263 7.95 -21.86 11.05
CA GLU A 263 6.57 -22.23 11.34
C GLU A 263 5.62 -21.84 10.22
N LEU A 264 5.82 -20.68 9.59
CA LEU A 264 5.05 -20.29 8.39
C LEU A 264 5.30 -21.24 7.22
N ALA A 265 6.55 -21.61 6.95
CA ALA A 265 6.90 -22.54 5.89
C ALA A 265 6.26 -23.91 6.15
N PHE A 266 6.45 -24.49 7.34
CA PHE A 266 5.82 -25.75 7.68
C PHE A 266 4.29 -25.68 7.66
N GLY A 267 3.69 -24.56 8.08
CA GLY A 267 2.26 -24.36 7.98
C GLY A 267 1.74 -24.34 6.55
N LEU A 268 2.47 -23.68 5.63
CA LEU A 268 2.16 -23.71 4.19
C LEU A 268 2.26 -25.13 3.63
N GLU A 269 3.33 -25.86 3.98
CA GLU A 269 3.53 -27.25 3.56
C GLU A 269 2.42 -28.18 4.09
N LEU A 270 2.10 -28.07 5.38
CA LEU A 270 1.07 -28.88 6.04
C LEU A 270 -0.33 -28.54 5.56
N SER A 271 -0.60 -27.30 5.14
CA SER A 271 -1.93 -26.88 4.67
C SER A 271 -2.41 -27.70 3.48
N GLY A 272 -1.48 -28.17 2.64
CA GLY A 272 -1.80 -28.86 1.39
C GLY A 272 -2.26 -27.94 0.26
N VAL A 273 -2.44 -26.64 0.52
CA VAL A 273 -3.02 -25.67 -0.41
C VAL A 273 -1.92 -25.07 -1.30
N PRO A 274 -2.16 -24.89 -2.61
CA PRO A 274 -1.21 -24.20 -3.47
C PRO A 274 -0.93 -22.77 -3.00
N PHE A 275 0.32 -22.32 -3.04
CA PHE A 275 0.70 -21.00 -2.54
C PHE A 275 1.72 -20.28 -3.42
N PHE A 276 1.63 -18.95 -3.42
CA PHE A 276 2.69 -18.07 -3.91
C PHE A 276 3.15 -17.19 -2.76
N TRP A 277 4.39 -17.38 -2.30
CA TRP A 277 4.93 -16.65 -1.16
C TRP A 277 5.98 -15.63 -1.59
N ALA A 278 5.65 -14.35 -1.48
CA ALA A 278 6.59 -13.26 -1.65
C ALA A 278 7.44 -13.07 -0.38
N LEU A 279 8.49 -13.87 -0.24
CA LEU A 279 9.45 -13.80 0.86
C LEU A 279 10.58 -12.83 0.53
N ARG A 280 10.34 -11.52 0.73
CA ARG A 280 11.31 -10.50 0.32
C ARG A 280 12.56 -10.49 1.21
N LYS A 281 13.73 -10.41 0.58
CA LYS A 281 14.98 -10.09 1.28
C LYS A 281 15.00 -8.61 1.72
N PRO A 282 15.26 -8.32 3.00
CA PRO A 282 15.57 -6.96 3.43
C PRO A 282 16.73 -6.41 2.61
N PRO A 283 16.59 -5.22 2.01
CA PRO A 283 17.70 -4.58 1.33
C PRO A 283 18.85 -4.30 2.33
N GLY A 284 20.10 -4.68 2.02
CA GLY A 284 21.29 -4.36 2.85
C GLY A 284 21.78 -5.44 3.82
N TRP A 285 21.18 -6.64 3.78
CA TRP A 285 21.52 -7.72 4.71
C TRP A 285 22.66 -8.63 4.20
N ASN A 286 23.68 -8.88 5.04
CA ASN A 286 24.77 -9.82 4.75
C ASN A 286 24.25 -11.27 4.65
N LYS A 287 24.84 -12.10 3.78
CA LYS A 287 24.44 -13.50 3.54
C LYS A 287 24.33 -14.37 4.81
N SER A 288 24.95 -14.00 5.92
CA SER A 288 25.10 -14.83 7.12
C SER A 288 23.95 -14.78 8.15
N LYS A 289 22.90 -13.98 7.93
CA LYS A 289 21.75 -13.90 8.85
C LYS A 289 20.39 -13.92 8.13
N PHE A 290 20.35 -14.34 6.86
CA PHE A 290 19.06 -14.41 6.17
C PHE A 290 18.26 -15.58 6.76
N VAL A 291 16.95 -15.44 6.79
CA VAL A 291 16.10 -16.49 7.30
C VAL A 291 16.07 -17.63 6.29
N GLU A 292 16.62 -18.77 6.67
CA GLU A 292 16.73 -19.91 5.77
C GLU A 292 15.42 -20.68 5.79
N LEU A 293 14.93 -21.06 4.61
CA LEU A 293 13.86 -22.04 4.53
C LEU A 293 14.43 -23.39 4.97
N SER A 294 13.61 -24.22 5.59
CA SER A 294 14.05 -25.56 5.98
C SER A 294 14.58 -26.34 4.78
N ASP A 295 15.64 -27.12 4.99
CA ASP A 295 16.30 -27.87 3.93
C ASP A 295 15.30 -28.68 3.12
N GLY A 296 15.33 -28.53 1.79
CA GLY A 296 14.44 -29.22 0.88
C GLY A 296 13.00 -28.69 0.81
N PHE A 297 12.66 -27.57 1.48
CA PHE A 297 11.29 -27.02 1.46
C PHE A 297 10.78 -26.71 0.05
N GLU A 298 11.61 -26.04 -0.77
CA GLU A 298 11.24 -25.69 -2.14
C GLU A 298 11.11 -26.96 -3.01
N GLU A 299 11.93 -27.99 -2.80
CA GLU A 299 11.78 -29.31 -3.44
C GLU A 299 10.47 -29.99 -3.04
N ARG A 300 10.19 -30.10 -1.73
CA ARG A 300 8.98 -30.77 -1.20
C ARG A 300 7.69 -30.08 -1.62
N THR A 301 7.73 -28.77 -1.87
CA THR A 301 6.56 -27.98 -2.24
C THR A 301 6.51 -27.62 -3.73
N ARG A 302 7.50 -28.00 -4.55
CA ARG A 302 7.65 -27.57 -5.96
C ARG A 302 6.40 -27.74 -6.82
N SER A 303 5.59 -28.76 -6.58
CA SER A 303 4.37 -29.03 -7.35
C SER A 303 3.19 -28.11 -7.03
N ARG A 304 3.24 -27.38 -5.91
CA ARG A 304 2.12 -26.59 -5.37
C ARG A 304 2.51 -25.21 -4.83
N GLY A 305 3.79 -24.96 -4.61
CA GLY A 305 4.30 -23.79 -3.92
C GLY A 305 5.38 -23.08 -4.73
N VAL A 306 5.33 -21.75 -4.75
CA VAL A 306 6.40 -20.90 -5.28
C VAL A 306 6.85 -19.94 -4.19
N VAL A 307 8.15 -19.92 -3.89
CA VAL A 307 8.75 -18.89 -3.02
C VAL A 307 9.51 -17.88 -3.86
N TRP A 308 9.03 -16.64 -3.85
CA TRP A 308 9.58 -15.54 -4.62
C TRP A 308 10.39 -14.60 -3.73
N LYS A 309 11.71 -14.63 -3.88
CA LYS A 309 12.66 -13.90 -3.00
C LYS A 309 12.96 -12.46 -3.43
N SER A 310 12.45 -12.06 -4.59
CA SER A 310 12.66 -10.75 -5.21
C SER A 310 11.40 -9.88 -5.14
N TRP A 311 11.44 -8.67 -5.72
CA TRP A 311 10.23 -7.85 -5.83
C TRP A 311 9.15 -8.59 -6.63
N ALA A 312 7.90 -8.53 -6.17
CA ALA A 312 6.75 -9.19 -6.78
C ALA A 312 5.69 -8.15 -7.18
N PRO A 313 5.07 -8.26 -8.38
CA PRO A 313 4.02 -7.35 -8.81
C PRO A 313 2.70 -7.64 -8.08
N GLN A 314 2.60 -7.22 -6.82
CA GLN A 314 1.54 -7.62 -5.88
C GLN A 314 0.11 -7.44 -6.41
N LEU A 315 -0.16 -6.31 -7.09
CA LEU A 315 -1.48 -6.04 -7.67
C LEU A 315 -1.84 -7.02 -8.79
N LYS A 316 -0.87 -7.39 -9.65
CA LYS A 316 -1.09 -8.38 -10.72
C LYS A 316 -1.33 -9.78 -10.13
N ILE A 317 -0.63 -10.13 -9.06
CA ILE A 317 -0.80 -11.40 -8.37
C ILE A 317 -2.18 -11.47 -7.70
N LEU A 318 -2.55 -10.44 -6.93
CA LEU A 318 -3.88 -10.37 -6.29
C LEU A 318 -5.01 -10.32 -7.32
N GLY A 319 -4.83 -9.67 -8.46
CA GLY A 319 -5.82 -9.65 -9.54
C GLY A 319 -5.95 -10.95 -10.31
N HIS A 320 -5.06 -11.93 -10.10
CA HIS A 320 -5.07 -13.19 -10.83
C HIS A 320 -6.25 -14.10 -10.44
N GLU A 321 -6.90 -14.74 -11.42
CA GLU A 321 -8.04 -15.63 -11.18
C GLU A 321 -7.66 -16.88 -10.36
N SER A 322 -6.45 -17.39 -10.52
CA SER A 322 -5.93 -18.51 -9.72
C SER A 322 -5.69 -18.17 -8.25
N VAL A 323 -5.49 -16.90 -7.90
CA VAL A 323 -5.30 -16.46 -6.51
C VAL A 323 -6.66 -16.24 -5.87
N VAL A 324 -6.99 -16.97 -4.82
CA VAL A 324 -8.32 -16.93 -4.18
C VAL A 324 -8.29 -16.65 -2.69
N GLY A 325 -7.11 -16.53 -2.09
CA GLY A 325 -6.94 -16.09 -0.70
C GLY A 325 -5.68 -15.25 -0.55
N PHE A 326 -5.64 -14.46 0.50
CA PHE A 326 -4.52 -13.57 0.78
C PHE A 326 -4.07 -13.67 2.23
N LEU A 327 -2.89 -14.28 2.45
CA LEU A 327 -2.21 -14.24 3.73
C LEU A 327 -1.41 -12.94 3.85
N THR A 328 -1.82 -12.09 4.78
CA THR A 328 -1.31 -10.72 4.93
C THR A 328 -1.03 -10.39 6.39
N HIS A 329 -0.06 -9.50 6.60
CA HIS A 329 0.22 -8.88 7.89
C HIS A 329 -0.83 -7.86 8.36
N CYS A 330 -1.90 -7.61 7.61
CA CYS A 330 -2.95 -6.65 7.95
C CYS A 330 -2.54 -5.18 7.99
N GLY A 331 -1.43 -4.79 7.36
CA GLY A 331 -1.18 -3.38 7.07
C GLY A 331 -2.31 -2.82 6.20
N TRP A 332 -2.83 -1.65 6.55
CA TRP A 332 -4.09 -1.13 5.99
C TRP A 332 -4.10 -1.04 4.45
N SER A 333 -2.98 -0.65 3.84
CA SER A 333 -2.82 -0.65 2.37
C SER A 333 -2.93 -2.05 1.73
N PHE A 334 -2.53 -3.11 2.43
CA PHE A 334 -2.67 -4.48 1.95
C PHE A 334 -4.10 -4.98 2.10
N VAL A 335 -4.76 -4.63 3.21
CA VAL A 335 -6.18 -4.94 3.43
C VAL A 335 -7.02 -4.38 2.29
N ILE A 336 -6.82 -3.10 1.95
CA ILE A 336 -7.51 -2.44 0.83
C ILE A 336 -7.29 -3.21 -0.47
N LYS A 337 -6.06 -3.54 -0.83
CA LYS A 337 -5.75 -4.29 -2.06
C LYS A 337 -6.40 -5.68 -2.07
N GLY A 338 -6.32 -6.41 -0.96
CA GLY A 338 -6.92 -7.75 -0.85
C GLY A 338 -8.42 -7.72 -1.07
N LEU A 339 -9.12 -6.83 -0.35
CA LEU A 339 -10.57 -6.70 -0.41
C LEU A 339 -11.05 -6.08 -1.73
N GLN A 340 -10.27 -5.19 -2.35
CA GLN A 340 -10.54 -4.65 -3.69
C GLN A 340 -10.69 -5.79 -4.73
N PHE A 341 -9.88 -6.84 -4.64
CA PHE A 341 -10.01 -8.03 -5.49
C PHE A 341 -10.92 -9.12 -4.90
N GLY A 342 -11.65 -8.81 -3.82
CA GLY A 342 -12.57 -9.71 -3.15
C GLY A 342 -11.89 -10.94 -2.52
N LYS A 343 -10.60 -10.83 -2.17
CA LYS A 343 -9.85 -11.96 -1.59
C LYS A 343 -10.13 -12.06 -0.09
N PRO A 344 -10.55 -13.23 0.41
CA PRO A 344 -10.60 -13.48 1.85
C PRO A 344 -9.20 -13.38 2.45
N LEU A 345 -9.14 -12.83 3.66
CA LEU A 345 -7.88 -12.56 4.34
C LEU A 345 -7.53 -13.68 5.33
N ILE A 346 -6.27 -14.09 5.33
CA ILE A 346 -5.67 -14.94 6.36
C ILE A 346 -4.65 -14.06 7.07
N MET A 347 -4.97 -13.67 8.29
CA MET A 347 -4.41 -12.47 8.91
C MET A 347 -3.34 -12.87 9.92
N LEU A 348 -2.14 -12.32 9.75
CA LEU A 348 -1.00 -12.60 10.61
C LEU A 348 -0.32 -11.28 11.02
N PRO A 349 -0.87 -10.54 11.99
CA PRO A 349 -0.36 -9.22 12.36
C PRO A 349 0.99 -9.30 13.06
N PHE A 350 1.82 -8.27 12.89
CA PHE A 350 3.14 -8.18 13.52
C PHE A 350 3.40 -6.84 14.21
N MET A 351 2.88 -5.73 13.71
CA MET A 351 3.33 -4.40 14.17
C MET A 351 2.20 -3.39 14.25
N VAL A 352 2.34 -2.44 15.19
CA VAL A 352 1.56 -1.20 15.28
C VAL A 352 0.05 -1.48 15.24
N ASP A 353 -0.65 -1.10 14.19
CA ASP A 353 -2.10 -1.14 14.03
C ASP A 353 -2.64 -2.49 13.54
N GLN A 354 -1.75 -3.36 13.05
CA GLN A 354 -2.12 -4.58 12.34
C GLN A 354 -2.98 -5.53 13.18
N GLY A 355 -2.71 -5.56 14.49
CA GLY A 355 -3.49 -6.34 15.44
C GLY A 355 -4.95 -5.90 15.41
N LEU A 356 -5.22 -4.63 15.74
CA LEU A 356 -6.55 -4.01 15.69
C LEU A 356 -7.24 -4.22 14.33
N ASN A 357 -6.52 -4.02 13.24
CA ASN A 357 -7.03 -4.27 11.88
C ASN A 357 -7.53 -5.71 11.72
N ALA A 358 -6.76 -6.70 12.19
CA ALA A 358 -7.15 -8.10 12.11
C ALA A 358 -8.44 -8.39 12.90
N ARG A 359 -8.63 -7.81 14.09
CA ARG A 359 -9.82 -8.06 14.93
C ARG A 359 -11.07 -7.52 14.26
N VAL A 360 -11.02 -6.28 13.74
CA VAL A 360 -12.20 -5.70 13.06
C VAL A 360 -12.53 -6.42 11.76
N LEU A 361 -11.52 -6.87 11.00
CA LEU A 361 -11.71 -7.66 9.79
C LEU A 361 -12.31 -9.04 10.10
N HIS A 362 -11.93 -9.65 11.23
CA HIS A 362 -12.52 -10.88 11.74
C HIS A 362 -13.99 -10.66 12.13
N GLU A 363 -14.32 -9.62 12.89
CA GLU A 363 -15.72 -9.30 13.26
C GLU A 363 -16.62 -9.12 12.02
N LYS A 364 -16.09 -8.49 10.94
CA LYS A 364 -16.79 -8.34 9.65
C LYS A 364 -16.86 -9.64 8.84
N LYS A 365 -16.18 -10.69 9.30
CA LYS A 365 -16.06 -12.01 8.67
C LYS A 365 -15.50 -11.94 7.27
N VAL A 366 -14.52 -11.06 7.01
CA VAL A 366 -13.85 -10.97 5.69
C VAL A 366 -12.53 -11.74 5.65
N GLY A 367 -12.11 -12.25 6.81
CA GLY A 367 -10.95 -13.11 6.99
C GLY A 367 -10.90 -13.68 8.39
N ILE A 368 -9.90 -14.51 8.65
CA ILE A 368 -9.60 -15.04 9.98
C ILE A 368 -8.19 -14.62 10.41
N GLU A 369 -8.03 -14.32 11.70
CA GLU A 369 -6.72 -14.15 12.31
C GLU A 369 -6.11 -15.51 12.68
N ILE A 370 -4.87 -15.76 12.24
CA ILE A 370 -4.13 -16.96 12.62
C ILE A 370 -3.93 -16.94 14.14
N PRO A 371 -4.41 -17.97 14.87
CA PRO A 371 -4.18 -18.07 16.31
C PRO A 371 -2.68 -18.04 16.63
N ARG A 372 -2.36 -17.25 17.65
CA ARG A 372 -1.04 -17.08 18.25
C ARG A 372 -1.12 -17.41 19.73
N ASP A 373 0.01 -17.75 20.31
CA ASP A 373 0.13 -17.85 21.76
C ASP A 373 -0.23 -16.51 22.42
N GLU A 374 -1.00 -16.55 23.51
CA GLU A 374 -1.52 -15.34 24.14
C GLU A 374 -0.47 -14.62 25.02
N GLU A 375 0.58 -15.32 25.47
CA GLU A 375 1.63 -14.75 26.31
C GLU A 375 2.75 -14.13 25.49
N ASP A 376 3.29 -14.86 24.51
CA ASP A 376 4.47 -14.45 23.75
C ASP A 376 4.17 -14.08 22.28
N GLY A 377 2.97 -14.38 21.80
CA GLY A 377 2.56 -14.10 20.42
C GLY A 377 3.19 -15.03 19.39
N SER A 378 3.79 -16.16 19.79
CA SER A 378 4.39 -17.13 18.88
C SER A 378 3.34 -17.79 17.98
N ILE A 379 3.79 -18.23 16.81
CA ILE A 379 2.94 -18.90 15.81
C ILE A 379 3.27 -20.38 15.78
N THR A 380 2.30 -21.21 15.44
CA THR A 380 2.53 -22.63 15.20
C THR A 380 2.19 -22.99 13.77
N ARG A 381 2.91 -23.93 13.18
CA ARG A 381 2.62 -24.47 11.85
C ARG A 381 1.19 -25.01 11.74
N ASN A 382 0.64 -25.56 12.82
CA ASN A 382 -0.72 -26.06 12.84
C ASN A 382 -1.72 -24.91 12.75
N SER A 383 -1.55 -23.85 13.55
CA SER A 383 -2.46 -22.69 13.48
C SER A 383 -2.43 -22.02 12.11
N VAL A 384 -1.27 -21.95 11.46
CA VAL A 384 -1.13 -21.50 10.07
C VAL A 384 -1.88 -22.44 9.10
N ALA A 385 -1.61 -23.75 9.17
CA ALA A 385 -2.18 -24.74 8.25
C ALA A 385 -3.71 -24.84 8.37
N ASP A 386 -4.23 -24.85 9.60
CA ASP A 386 -5.66 -24.92 9.90
C ASP A 386 -6.39 -23.67 9.41
N SER A 387 -5.82 -22.48 9.65
CA SER A 387 -6.41 -21.22 9.18
C SER A 387 -6.46 -21.13 7.65
N ILE A 388 -5.39 -21.59 6.97
CA ILE A 388 -5.36 -21.67 5.50
C ILE A 388 -6.42 -22.64 5.00
N ARG A 389 -6.50 -23.87 5.55
CA ARG A 389 -7.49 -24.86 5.15
C ARG A 389 -8.93 -24.40 5.40
N LEU A 390 -9.19 -23.78 6.54
CA LEU A 390 -10.48 -23.20 6.86
C LEU A 390 -10.89 -22.20 5.78
N VAL A 391 -10.05 -21.20 5.49
CA VAL A 391 -10.40 -20.14 4.51
C VAL A 391 -10.43 -20.64 3.07
N MET A 392 -9.62 -21.64 2.70
CA MET A 392 -9.43 -22.04 1.30
C MET A 392 -10.21 -23.28 0.90
N VAL A 393 -10.42 -24.23 1.82
CA VAL A 393 -10.92 -25.58 1.53
C VAL A 393 -12.26 -25.85 2.21
N ASP A 394 -12.44 -25.42 3.46
CA ASP A 394 -13.68 -25.68 4.20
C ASP A 394 -14.86 -24.96 3.52
N ASN A 395 -15.83 -25.74 3.03
CA ASN A 395 -17.02 -25.24 2.32
C ASN A 395 -18.21 -24.94 3.22
N ASN A 396 -18.06 -25.12 4.53
CA ASN A 396 -19.04 -24.77 5.54
C ASN A 396 -18.63 -23.43 6.18
N GLU A 397 -17.71 -23.48 7.12
CA GLU A 397 -17.28 -22.33 7.89
C GLU A 397 -16.46 -21.36 7.03
N GLY A 398 -15.52 -21.88 6.24
CA GLY A 398 -14.67 -21.08 5.36
C GLY A 398 -15.42 -20.25 4.32
N LEU A 399 -16.57 -20.76 3.87
CA LEU A 399 -17.37 -20.16 2.81
C LEU A 399 -17.90 -18.77 3.20
N ILE A 400 -18.11 -18.51 4.49
CA ILE A 400 -18.57 -17.20 4.96
C ILE A 400 -17.54 -16.11 4.63
N TYR A 401 -16.26 -16.39 4.87
CA TYR A 401 -15.16 -15.45 4.63
C TYR A 401 -15.02 -15.16 3.15
N ARG A 402 -15.04 -16.20 2.30
CA ARG A 402 -14.96 -16.05 0.83
C ARG A 402 -16.11 -15.20 0.29
N LYS A 403 -17.35 -15.45 0.75
CA LYS A 403 -18.54 -14.69 0.31
C LYS A 403 -18.50 -13.24 0.80
N LYS A 404 -18.11 -13.00 2.05
CA LYS A 404 -18.06 -11.65 2.63
C LYS A 404 -16.95 -10.81 2.02
N ALA A 405 -15.74 -11.37 1.86
CA ALA A 405 -14.65 -10.67 1.16
C ALA A 405 -15.02 -10.31 -0.28
N LYS A 406 -15.67 -11.22 -1.02
CA LYS A 406 -16.17 -10.92 -2.36
C LYS A 406 -17.20 -9.78 -2.39
N LYS A 407 -18.05 -9.65 -1.35
CA LYS A 407 -18.96 -8.50 -1.24
C LYS A 407 -18.23 -7.20 -0.93
N MET A 408 -17.10 -7.25 -0.21
CA MET A 408 -16.28 -6.08 0.10
C MET A 408 -15.59 -5.49 -1.14
N SER A 409 -15.45 -6.23 -2.24
CA SER A 409 -14.87 -5.67 -3.47
C SER A 409 -15.66 -4.50 -4.03
N ALA A 410 -16.97 -4.42 -3.75
CA ALA A 410 -17.81 -3.28 -4.15
C ALA A 410 -17.64 -2.05 -3.25
N LEU A 411 -17.08 -2.22 -2.04
CA LEU A 411 -16.80 -1.14 -1.09
C LEU A 411 -15.36 -0.65 -1.22
N PHE A 412 -14.42 -1.57 -1.44
CA PHE A 412 -12.98 -1.30 -1.56
C PHE A 412 -12.51 -1.19 -3.02
N GLY A 413 -13.39 -1.45 -3.99
CA GLY A 413 -13.19 -1.13 -5.39
C GLY A 413 -14.26 -0.14 -5.81
N ASP A 414 -13.87 1.02 -6.34
CA ASP A 414 -14.84 2.00 -6.83
C ASP A 414 -15.67 1.42 -7.99
N LYS A 415 -16.92 1.87 -8.11
CA LYS A 415 -17.73 1.65 -9.32
C LYS A 415 -17.00 2.23 -10.52
N LEU A 416 -16.91 1.43 -11.59
CA LEU A 416 -16.54 1.90 -12.91
C LEU A 416 -17.40 3.13 -13.25
N VAL A 417 -16.78 4.31 -13.37
CA VAL A 417 -17.41 5.40 -14.11
C VAL A 417 -17.30 4.97 -15.57
N ILE A 418 -18.35 4.32 -16.07
CA ILE A 418 -18.55 4.20 -17.51
C ILE A 418 -18.77 5.64 -17.99
N PRO A 419 -17.95 6.19 -18.90
CA PRO A 419 -18.34 7.39 -19.60
C PRO A 419 -19.55 7.02 -20.46
N LEU A 420 -20.76 7.29 -19.96
CA LEU A 420 -21.93 7.47 -20.81
C LEU A 420 -21.77 8.85 -21.45
N GLY A 421 -21.00 8.87 -22.54
CA GLY A 421 -20.76 10.05 -23.34
C GLY A 421 -19.82 9.68 -24.49
N LEU A 422 -20.30 9.83 -25.72
CA LEU A 422 -19.47 9.76 -26.93
C LEU A 422 -18.20 10.61 -26.70
N MET A 423 -17.03 9.97 -26.68
CA MET A 423 -15.79 10.73 -26.71
C MET A 423 -15.62 11.34 -28.11
N PRO A 424 -15.22 12.62 -28.21
CA PRO A 424 -15.07 13.32 -29.48
C PRO A 424 -13.93 12.74 -30.32
N PRO A 425 -13.96 12.93 -31.65
CA PRO A 425 -12.93 12.39 -32.53
C PRO A 425 -11.55 12.97 -32.23
N ALA A 426 -10.54 12.13 -32.45
CA ALA A 426 -9.13 12.41 -32.21
C ALA A 426 -8.68 13.72 -32.86
N VAL A 427 -7.89 14.49 -32.11
CA VAL A 427 -7.19 15.68 -32.60
C VAL A 427 -6.18 15.22 -33.64
N VAL A 428 -6.32 15.79 -34.84
CA VAL A 428 -5.41 15.67 -35.98
C VAL A 428 -4.18 16.57 -35.70
N ASP A 429 -2.99 16.03 -35.92
CA ASP A 429 -1.74 16.79 -36.12
C ASP A 429 -1.38 16.67 -37.61
N ASP A 430 -1.00 17.81 -38.18
CA ASP A 430 -0.85 18.11 -39.60
C ASP A 430 0.37 17.50 -40.33
N ASN A 431 1.17 16.59 -39.76
CA ASN A 431 2.43 16.18 -40.43
C ASN A 431 2.73 14.68 -40.56
N GLY A 432 1.74 13.81 -40.71
CA GLY A 432 2.03 12.46 -41.19
C GLY A 432 0.95 11.47 -40.91
N VAL A 433 0.36 10.98 -42.00
CA VAL A 433 -0.64 9.92 -42.09
C VAL A 433 -0.50 8.86 -41.00
N ASN A 434 -1.60 8.62 -40.27
CA ASN A 434 -1.81 7.56 -39.30
C ASN A 434 -1.92 6.16 -39.97
N GLU A 435 -1.08 5.91 -40.98
CA GLU A 435 -1.02 4.67 -41.78
C GLU A 435 -0.57 3.49 -40.91
N THR A 436 0.26 3.76 -39.89
CA THR A 436 0.79 2.76 -38.98
C THR A 436 -0.31 2.14 -38.12
N TRP A 437 -1.22 2.94 -37.57
CA TRP A 437 -2.28 2.39 -36.71
C TRP A 437 -3.34 1.62 -37.50
N LEU A 438 -3.73 2.12 -38.68
CA LEU A 438 -4.73 1.45 -39.50
C LEU A 438 -4.22 0.09 -40.01
N SER A 439 -2.95 0.00 -40.42
CA SER A 439 -2.35 -1.27 -40.85
C SER A 439 -2.13 -2.25 -39.69
N ILE A 440 -1.77 -1.75 -38.51
CA ILE A 440 -1.67 -2.55 -37.28
C ILE A 440 -3.06 -3.08 -36.89
N SER A 441 -4.07 -2.21 -36.89
CA SER A 441 -5.43 -2.58 -36.51
C SER A 441 -6.00 -3.63 -37.47
N GLU A 442 -5.81 -3.47 -38.78
CA GLU A 442 -6.24 -4.45 -39.77
C GLU A 442 -5.55 -5.81 -39.59
N ARG A 443 -4.23 -5.83 -39.35
CA ARG A 443 -3.48 -7.06 -39.05
C ARG A 443 -3.95 -7.74 -37.78
N LEU A 444 -4.23 -6.99 -36.71
CA LEU A 444 -4.72 -7.54 -35.45
C LEU A 444 -6.15 -8.06 -35.57
N ASN A 445 -7.01 -7.39 -36.35
CA ASN A 445 -8.40 -7.80 -36.59
C ASN A 445 -8.50 -9.13 -37.36
N ASN A 446 -7.48 -9.47 -38.15
CA ASN A 446 -7.41 -10.73 -38.91
C ASN A 446 -6.81 -11.91 -38.10
N GLN A 447 -6.51 -11.73 -36.80
CA GLN A 447 -5.98 -12.77 -35.93
C GLN A 447 -7.04 -13.25 -34.94
N ASN A 448 -6.96 -14.51 -34.52
CA ASN A 448 -7.85 -15.04 -33.49
C ASN A 448 -7.66 -14.27 -32.17
N ASN A 449 -8.75 -14.03 -31.45
CA ASN A 449 -8.71 -13.19 -30.26
C ASN A 449 -7.79 -13.82 -29.19
N GLY A 450 -6.76 -13.08 -28.76
CA GLY A 450 -5.74 -13.56 -27.81
C GLY A 450 -4.62 -14.43 -28.42
N SER A 451 -4.51 -14.52 -29.75
CA SER A 451 -3.48 -15.32 -30.43
C SER A 451 -2.17 -14.57 -30.75
N VAL A 452 -2.12 -13.25 -30.54
CA VAL A 452 -0.95 -12.42 -30.85
C VAL A 452 -0.18 -12.05 -29.59
N VAL A 453 1.12 -12.36 -29.57
CA VAL A 453 2.03 -11.98 -28.49
C VAL A 453 2.55 -10.56 -28.74
N TYR A 454 2.19 -9.63 -27.87
CA TYR A 454 2.73 -8.26 -27.92
C TYR A 454 3.99 -8.15 -27.05
N VAL A 455 5.12 -7.81 -27.67
CA VAL A 455 6.38 -7.57 -26.98
C VAL A 455 6.69 -6.08 -27.04
N ALA A 456 6.79 -5.46 -25.87
CA ALA A 456 7.29 -4.11 -25.72
C ALA A 456 8.18 -4.02 -24.49
N LEU A 457 9.40 -3.56 -24.72
CA LEU A 457 10.32 -3.22 -23.65
C LEU A 457 10.07 -1.74 -23.38
N GLY A 458 9.61 -1.43 -22.16
CA GLY A 458 9.18 -0.08 -21.77
C GLY A 458 10.26 0.98 -22.03
N SER A 459 9.89 2.26 -21.92
CA SER A 459 10.70 3.39 -22.39
C SER A 459 12.14 3.50 -21.85
N GLU A 460 12.46 2.80 -20.76
CA GLU A 460 13.76 2.80 -20.07
C GLU A 460 14.55 1.50 -20.24
N ALA A 461 13.98 0.48 -20.88
CA ALA A 461 14.65 -0.80 -21.11
C ALA A 461 15.50 -0.74 -22.40
N MET A 462 16.81 -0.95 -22.25
CA MET A 462 17.77 -1.01 -23.34
C MET A 462 18.41 -2.40 -23.36
N PRO A 463 17.71 -3.43 -23.90
CA PRO A 463 18.28 -4.77 -23.99
C PRO A 463 19.54 -4.75 -24.85
N SER A 464 20.53 -5.53 -24.44
CA SER A 464 21.70 -5.81 -25.26
C SER A 464 21.30 -6.55 -26.54
N GLN A 465 22.14 -6.47 -27.58
CA GLN A 465 21.93 -7.19 -28.84
C GLN A 465 21.71 -8.69 -28.64
N LYS A 466 22.41 -9.28 -27.65
CA LYS A 466 22.23 -10.69 -27.26
C LYS A 466 20.83 -10.94 -26.70
N GLU A 467 20.33 -10.07 -25.83
CA GLU A 467 18.97 -10.21 -25.27
C GLU A 467 17.89 -10.01 -26.34
N VAL A 468 18.12 -9.12 -27.32
CA VAL A 468 17.24 -8.97 -28.48
C VAL A 468 17.22 -10.26 -29.32
N ILE A 469 18.38 -10.86 -29.60
CA ILE A 469 18.46 -12.13 -30.35
C ILE A 469 17.77 -13.27 -29.61
N GLU A 470 17.97 -13.41 -28.30
CA GLU A 470 17.31 -14.45 -27.49
C GLU A 470 15.78 -14.24 -27.42
N LEU A 471 15.32 -12.99 -27.39
CA LEU A 471 13.89 -12.66 -27.45
C LEU A 471 13.30 -12.98 -28.83
N ALA A 472 14.02 -12.69 -29.92
CA ALA A 472 13.63 -13.07 -31.26
C ALA A 472 13.51 -14.60 -31.36
N LEU A 473 14.58 -15.35 -31.05
CA LEU A 473 14.57 -16.81 -31.07
C LEU A 473 13.45 -17.40 -30.20
N GLY A 474 13.19 -16.83 -29.02
CA GLY A 474 12.07 -17.23 -28.16
C GLY A 474 10.69 -17.01 -28.80
N LEU A 475 10.51 -15.93 -29.55
CA LEU A 475 9.27 -15.64 -30.28
C LEU A 475 9.07 -16.60 -31.46
N GLU A 476 10.11 -16.91 -32.21
CA GLU A 476 10.03 -17.87 -33.32
C GLU A 476 9.77 -19.30 -32.81
N LEU A 477 10.52 -19.74 -31.79
CA LEU A 477 10.32 -21.06 -31.17
C LEU A 477 8.93 -21.22 -30.55
N SER A 478 8.25 -20.12 -30.22
CA SER A 478 6.89 -20.17 -29.69
C SER A 478 5.85 -20.58 -30.74
N GLY A 479 6.14 -20.37 -32.03
CA GLY A 479 5.20 -20.60 -33.13
C GLY A 479 3.94 -19.73 -33.09
N LEU A 480 3.89 -18.73 -32.19
CA LEU A 480 2.74 -17.85 -32.03
C LEU A 480 2.86 -16.61 -32.93
N PRO A 481 1.76 -16.10 -33.51
CA PRO A 481 1.73 -14.76 -34.08
C PRO A 481 2.22 -13.74 -33.06
N TYR A 482 3.07 -12.79 -33.44
CA TYR A 482 3.58 -11.77 -32.53
C TYR A 482 3.65 -10.39 -33.17
N PHE A 483 3.64 -9.37 -32.32
CA PHE A 483 3.90 -7.98 -32.65
C PHE A 483 4.95 -7.45 -31.69
N TRP A 484 6.08 -6.97 -32.21
CA TRP A 484 7.18 -6.48 -31.39
C TRP A 484 7.50 -5.02 -31.72
N ALA A 485 7.37 -4.14 -30.73
CA ALA A 485 7.82 -2.76 -30.83
C ALA A 485 9.29 -2.65 -30.39
N LEU A 486 10.19 -2.57 -31.37
CA LEU A 486 11.63 -2.34 -31.17
C LEU A 486 11.94 -0.84 -31.23
N ARG A 487 12.53 -0.30 -30.16
CA ARG A 487 12.98 1.09 -30.11
C ARG A 487 14.46 1.18 -30.49
N ARG A 488 14.82 2.13 -31.35
CA ARG A 488 16.22 2.48 -31.63
C ARG A 488 16.77 3.41 -30.54
N SER A 489 18.04 3.24 -30.18
CA SER A 489 18.73 4.13 -29.24
C SER A 489 18.74 5.57 -29.76
N PRO A 490 18.42 6.59 -28.93
CA PRO A 490 18.57 7.98 -29.33
C PRO A 490 20.06 8.31 -29.47
N GLY A 491 20.54 8.48 -30.71
CA GLY A 491 21.90 8.92 -31.00
C GLY A 491 22.77 7.94 -31.83
N SER A 492 22.27 6.75 -32.19
CA SER A 492 22.98 5.91 -33.16
C SER A 492 22.80 6.45 -34.57
N ASN A 493 23.90 6.59 -35.31
CA ASN A 493 23.86 6.94 -36.73
C ASN A 493 22.99 5.92 -37.49
N LYS A 494 22.34 6.36 -38.57
CA LYS A 494 21.35 5.61 -39.38
C LYS A 494 21.79 4.21 -39.87
N SER A 495 23.03 3.78 -39.63
CA SER A 495 23.60 2.50 -40.05
C SER A 495 23.67 1.42 -38.96
N GLU A 496 23.37 1.70 -37.69
CA GLU A 496 23.24 0.65 -36.67
C GLU A 496 21.79 0.18 -36.59
N SER A 497 21.39 -0.66 -37.54
CA SER A 497 20.16 -1.44 -37.46
C SER A 497 20.27 -2.46 -36.33
N VAL A 498 19.18 -2.66 -35.59
CA VAL A 498 19.01 -3.86 -34.75
C VAL A 498 19.03 -5.06 -35.70
N GLU A 499 20.09 -5.86 -35.68
CA GLU A 499 20.19 -7.07 -36.49
C GLU A 499 19.33 -8.17 -35.84
N LEU A 500 18.29 -8.61 -36.55
CA LEU A 500 17.52 -9.79 -36.15
C LEU A 500 18.13 -11.03 -36.83
N PRO A 501 17.94 -12.23 -36.26
CA PRO A 501 18.35 -13.47 -36.92
C PRO A 501 17.77 -13.59 -38.34
N ASP A 502 18.49 -14.25 -39.25
CA ASP A 502 18.01 -14.47 -40.62
C ASP A 502 16.64 -15.19 -40.62
N GLY A 503 15.63 -14.53 -41.19
CA GLY A 503 14.25 -15.05 -41.25
C GLY A 503 13.22 -14.32 -40.38
N PHE A 504 13.63 -13.29 -39.61
CA PHE A 504 12.77 -12.43 -38.77
C PHE A 504 12.23 -11.17 -39.45
#